data_AF-A0A965JL94-F1
#
_entry.id   AF-A0A965JL94-F1
#
_cell.length_a   1.000
_cell.length_b   1.000
_cell.length_c   1.000
_cell.angle_alpha   90.00
_cell.angle_beta   90.00
_cell.angle_gamma   90.00
#
_symmetry.space_group_name_H-M   'P 1'
#
loop_
_entity.id
_entity.type
_entity.pdbx_description
1 polymer ?
#
loop_
_entity_poly.entity_id
_entity_poly.type
_entity_poly.pdbx_seq_one_letter_code
_entity_poly.pdbx_strand_id
1 'polypeptide(L)'
;LIVLNSEGLVILKEQDILWRYGLSFIVAFLSLLTVSSVSICFSAFAENSIGPIVSTMAVIILFTIIGSMEVSVFQNIKPFLFTTHMASWRSFFEDPVPYSKIFNSIIILVVHNILLVSIAIIKFNKKDITS
;
A
#
# COMPACT_ATOMS: atom_id res chain seq x y z
N LEU A 1 -25.34 -2.22 -6.86
CA LEU A 1 -24.08 -1.89 -7.59
C LEU A 1 -23.70 -3.11 -8.43
N ILE A 2 -23.32 -2.93 -9.70
CA ILE A 2 -22.79 -4.02 -10.53
C ILE A 2 -21.26 -3.87 -10.58
N VAL A 3 -20.53 -4.90 -10.19
CA VAL A 3 -19.06 -4.94 -10.24
C VAL A 3 -18.62 -6.08 -11.14
N LEU A 4 -17.77 -5.77 -12.12
CA LEU A 4 -17.14 -6.77 -12.98
C LEU A 4 -15.82 -7.19 -12.34
N ASN A 5 -15.69 -8.48 -12.01
CA ASN A 5 -14.44 -9.08 -11.55
C ASN A 5 -14.00 -10.15 -12.55
N SER A 6 -12.76 -10.63 -12.43
CA SER A 6 -12.20 -11.70 -13.28
C SER A 6 -12.98 -13.02 -13.19
N GLU A 7 -13.74 -13.23 -12.13
CA GLU A 7 -14.56 -14.44 -11.88
C GLU A 7 -16.04 -14.28 -12.30
N GLY A 8 -16.49 -13.07 -12.64
CA GLY A 8 -17.87 -12.84 -13.09
C GLY A 8 -18.46 -11.47 -12.72
N LEU A 9 -19.79 -11.39 -12.82
CA LEU A 9 -20.57 -10.20 -12.50
C LEU A 9 -21.13 -10.33 -11.07
N VAL A 10 -20.67 -9.45 -10.17
CA VAL A 10 -21.13 -9.39 -8.79
C VAL A 10 -22.21 -8.31 -8.66
N ILE A 11 -23.40 -8.71 -8.22
CA ILE A 11 -24.52 -7.80 -7.94
C ILE A 11 -24.61 -7.61 -6.43
N LEU A 12 -24.23 -6.41 -5.96
CA LEU A 12 -24.31 -6.06 -4.56
C LEU A 12 -25.66 -5.43 -4.23
N LYS A 13 -26.28 -5.92 -3.15
CA LYS A 13 -27.49 -5.35 -2.54
C LYS A 13 -27.22 -3.94 -2.03
N GLU A 14 -28.23 -3.08 -2.08
CA GLU A 14 -28.13 -1.67 -1.69
C GLU A 14 -27.62 -1.47 -0.25
N GLN A 15 -28.12 -2.29 0.68
CA GLN A 15 -27.72 -2.26 2.09
C GLN A 15 -26.21 -2.50 2.31
N ASP A 16 -25.55 -3.21 1.41
CA ASP A 16 -24.14 -3.58 1.55
C ASP A 16 -23.18 -2.55 0.94
N ILE A 17 -23.71 -1.56 0.23
CA ILE A 17 -22.90 -0.58 -0.51
C ILE A 17 -22.12 0.31 0.47
N LEU A 18 -22.79 0.92 1.45
CA LEU A 18 -22.17 1.95 2.30
C LEU A 18 -20.97 1.44 3.10
N TRP A 19 -21.10 0.27 3.74
CA TRP A 19 -20.02 -0.27 4.55
C TRP A 19 -18.84 -0.74 3.69
N ARG A 20 -19.10 -1.36 2.53
CA ARG A 20 -18.05 -1.79 1.59
C ARG A 20 -17.26 -0.62 1.06
N TYR A 21 -17.93 0.46 0.67
CA TYR A 21 -17.27 1.70 0.24
C TYR A 21 -16.50 2.36 1.37
N GLY A 22 -17.08 2.47 2.56
CA GLY A 22 -16.41 3.06 3.73
C GLY A 22 -15.11 2.34 4.07
N LEU A 23 -15.15 1.02 4.23
CA LEU A 23 -13.95 0.23 4.55
C LEU A 23 -12.94 0.20 3.40
N SER A 24 -13.41 0.10 2.16
CA SER A 24 -12.56 0.21 0.97
C SER A 24 -11.80 1.54 0.94
N PHE A 25 -12.47 2.65 1.27
CA PHE A 25 -11.85 3.97 1.28
C PHE A 25 -10.76 4.08 2.37
N ILE A 26 -11.02 3.54 3.56
CA ILE A 26 -10.04 3.51 4.65
C ILE A 26 -8.80 2.71 4.25
N VAL A 27 -8.98 1.55 3.62
CA VAL A 27 -7.85 0.72 3.15
C VAL A 27 -7.11 1.39 1.99
N ALA A 28 -7.81 2.04 1.06
CA ALA A 28 -7.18 2.82 0.00
C ALA A 28 -6.36 4.00 0.55
N PHE A 29 -6.88 4.70 1.56
CA PHE A 29 -6.17 5.76 2.25
C PHE A 29 -4.91 5.24 2.95
N LEU A 30 -4.97 4.10 3.64
CA LEU A 30 -3.81 3.45 4.25
C LEU A 30 -2.73 3.07 3.21
N SER A 31 -3.15 2.57 2.04
CA SER A 31 -2.26 2.28 0.92
C SER A 31 -1.50 3.54 0.45
N LEU A 32 -2.21 4.66 0.30
CA LEU A 32 -1.60 5.94 -0.10
C LEU A 32 -0.74 6.55 1.01
N LEU A 33 -1.12 6.37 2.28
CA LEU A 33 -0.30 6.76 3.42
C LEU A 33 1.05 6.05 3.39
N THR A 34 1.09 4.78 2.98
CA THR A 34 2.34 4.03 2.82
C THR A 34 3.26 4.69 1.78
N VAL A 35 2.73 5.17 0.65
CA VAL A 35 3.50 5.93 -0.36
C VAL A 35 4.06 7.20 0.24
N SER A 36 3.22 7.93 0.98
CA SER A 36 3.63 9.16 1.66
C SER A 36 4.76 8.89 2.64
N SER A 37 4.65 7.83 3.46
CA SER A 37 5.67 7.41 4.42
C SER A 37 7.01 7.04 3.75
N VAL A 38 6.99 6.39 2.59
CA VAL A 38 8.21 6.12 1.80
C VAL A 38 8.88 7.43 1.38
N SER A 39 8.09 8.34 0.80
CA SER A 39 8.59 9.65 0.34
C SER A 39 9.17 10.49 1.49
N ILE A 40 8.49 10.52 2.64
CA ILE A 40 8.98 11.20 3.85
C ILE A 40 10.28 10.56 4.35
N CYS A 41 10.36 9.22 4.38
CA CYS A 41 11.57 8.52 4.78
C CYS A 41 12.75 8.87 3.88
N PHE A 42 12.58 8.82 2.55
CA PHE A 42 13.62 9.23 1.60
C PHE A 42 13.98 10.71 1.70
N SER A 43 13.02 11.57 2.02
CA SER A 43 13.27 12.99 2.29
C SER A 43 14.21 13.22 3.47
N ALA A 44 14.20 12.35 4.48
CA ALA A 44 15.15 12.45 5.59
C ALA A 44 16.62 12.27 5.15
N PHE A 45 16.85 11.50 4.08
CA PHE A 45 18.18 11.22 3.52
C PHE A 45 18.58 12.16 2.39
N ALA A 46 17.64 12.89 1.79
CA ALA A 46 17.91 13.81 0.70
C ALA A 46 18.24 15.23 1.17
N GLU A 47 18.87 15.99 0.29
CA GLU A 47 19.14 17.43 0.44
C GLU A 47 18.24 18.30 -0.45
N ASN A 48 17.39 17.67 -1.27
CA ASN A 48 16.45 18.33 -2.17
C ASN A 48 15.14 17.55 -2.26
N SER A 49 14.08 18.21 -2.72
CA SER A 49 12.74 17.60 -2.81
C SER A 49 12.54 16.70 -4.02
N ILE A 50 13.36 16.82 -5.07
CA ILE A 50 13.23 16.04 -6.30
C ILE A 50 13.65 14.58 -6.06
N GLY A 51 14.74 14.37 -5.31
CA GLY A 51 15.28 13.04 -5.00
C GLY A 51 14.25 12.11 -4.35
N PRO A 52 13.59 12.49 -3.24
CA PRO A 52 12.55 11.70 -2.58
C PRO A 52 11.36 11.37 -3.48
N ILE A 53 10.91 12.31 -4.31
CA ILE A 53 9.80 12.11 -5.23
C ILE A 53 10.16 11.04 -6.27
N VAL A 54 11.30 11.20 -6.94
CA VAL A 54 11.74 10.29 -8.02
C VAL A 54 12.06 8.90 -7.46
N SER A 55 12.73 8.82 -6.31
CA SER A 55 13.04 7.54 -5.65
C SER A 55 11.79 6.79 -5.19
N THR A 56 10.78 7.48 -4.66
CA THR A 56 9.50 6.85 -4.28
C THR A 56 8.83 6.22 -5.50
N MET A 57 8.77 6.95 -6.63
CA MET A 57 8.21 6.42 -7.86
C MET A 57 9.02 5.24 -8.40
N ALA A 58 10.35 5.31 -8.36
CA ALA A 58 11.22 4.22 -8.78
C ALA A 58 10.99 2.93 -7.96
N VAL A 59 10.83 3.05 -6.63
CA VAL A 59 10.52 1.90 -5.75
C VAL A 59 9.15 1.30 -6.10
N ILE A 60 8.12 2.13 -6.31
CA ILE A 60 6.79 1.66 -6.68
C ILE A 60 6.83 0.91 -8.01
N ILE A 61 7.50 1.48 -9.02
CA ILE A 61 7.63 0.85 -10.35
C ILE A 61 8.36 -0.48 -10.22
N LEU A 62 9.50 -0.52 -9.52
CA LEU A 62 10.27 -1.75 -9.30
C LEU A 62 9.42 -2.82 -8.63
N PHE A 63 8.72 -2.48 -7.55
CA PHE A 63 7.89 -3.44 -6.82
C PHE A 63 6.69 -3.89 -7.64
N THR A 64 6.15 -3.04 -8.51
CA THR A 64 5.08 -3.40 -9.44
C THR A 64 5.56 -4.40 -10.48
N ILE A 65 6.75 -4.21 -11.05
CA ILE A 65 7.37 -5.15 -11.99
C ILE A 65 7.62 -6.49 -11.31
N ILE A 66 8.22 -6.50 -10.12
CA ILE A 66 8.45 -7.74 -9.35
C ILE A 66 7.11 -8.43 -9.05
N GLY A 67 6.07 -7.65 -8.71
CA GLY A 67 4.72 -8.15 -8.45
C GLY A 67 4.07 -8.84 -9.65
N SER A 68 4.28 -8.32 -10.86
CA SER A 68 3.68 -8.86 -12.09
C SER A 68 4.43 -10.06 -12.68
N MET A 69 5.72 -10.24 -12.36
CA MET A 69 6.51 -11.36 -12.87
C MET A 69 6.17 -12.70 -12.20
N GLU A 70 5.86 -13.73 -12.97
CA GLU A 70 5.56 -15.09 -12.49
C GLU A 70 6.81 -15.97 -12.34
N VAL A 71 7.86 -15.44 -11.67
CA VAL A 71 9.11 -16.18 -11.44
C VAL A 71 9.11 -16.77 -10.03
N SER A 72 9.50 -18.04 -9.91
CA SER A 72 9.53 -18.79 -8.64
C SER A 72 10.36 -18.14 -7.54
N VAL A 73 11.46 -17.45 -7.89
CA VAL A 73 12.29 -16.69 -6.94
C VAL A 73 11.51 -15.53 -6.27
N PHE A 74 10.58 -14.91 -7.01
CA PHE A 74 9.81 -13.77 -6.51
C PHE A 74 8.56 -14.16 -5.73
N GLN A 75 8.09 -15.41 -5.82
CA GLN A 75 6.93 -15.91 -5.07
C GLN A 75 7.06 -15.67 -3.55
N ASN A 76 8.27 -15.82 -3.01
CA ASN A 76 8.53 -15.61 -1.59
C ASN A 76 8.67 -14.13 -1.20
N ILE A 77 8.96 -13.24 -2.15
CA ILE A 77 9.17 -11.80 -1.90
C ILE A 77 7.87 -11.01 -2.05
N LYS A 78 7.03 -11.38 -3.02
CA LYS A 78 5.75 -10.71 -3.30
C LYS A 78 4.89 -10.43 -2.06
N PRO A 79 4.74 -11.35 -1.08
CA PRO A 79 3.92 -11.11 0.10
C PRO A 79 4.45 -10.00 1.02
N PHE A 80 5.69 -9.55 0.83
CA PHE A 80 6.28 -8.47 1.61
C PHE A 80 6.24 -7.12 0.88
N LEU A 81 5.90 -7.10 -0.41
CA LEU A 81 5.84 -5.86 -1.17
C LEU A 81 4.57 -5.10 -0.85
N PHE A 82 4.70 -3.87 -0.33
CA PHE A 82 3.52 -3.05 -0.02
C PHE A 82 2.63 -2.82 -1.27
N THR A 83 3.20 -2.78 -2.48
CA THR A 83 2.46 -2.63 -3.74
C THR A 83 1.50 -3.78 -4.01
N THR A 84 1.81 -4.99 -3.53
CA THR A 84 0.91 -6.16 -3.63
C THR A 84 -0.34 -5.98 -2.77
N HIS A 85 -0.24 -5.23 -1.67
CA HIS A 85 -1.34 -4.99 -0.73
C HIS A 85 -2.12 -3.71 -1.03
N MET A 86 -1.59 -2.80 -1.85
CA MET A 86 -2.21 -1.52 -2.16
C MET A 86 -3.61 -1.63 -2.76
N ALA A 87 -3.82 -2.67 -3.57
CA ALA A 87 -5.08 -2.93 -4.27
C ALA A 87 -6.12 -3.71 -3.44
N SER A 88 -5.80 -4.09 -2.19
CA SER A 88 -6.66 -4.92 -1.33
C SER A 88 -8.02 -4.32 -1.01
N TRP A 89 -8.18 -3.00 -1.15
CA TRP A 89 -9.47 -2.32 -1.03
C TRP A 89 -10.52 -2.85 -2.03
N ARG A 90 -10.08 -3.33 -3.21
CA ARG A 90 -11.00 -3.88 -4.23
C ARG A 90 -11.68 -5.15 -3.73
N SER A 91 -11.04 -5.91 -2.85
CA SER A 91 -11.58 -7.15 -2.31
C SER A 91 -12.80 -6.96 -1.41
N PHE A 92 -13.11 -5.74 -0.96
CA PHE A 92 -14.39 -5.46 -0.30
C PHE A 92 -15.59 -5.58 -1.24
N PHE A 93 -15.38 -5.62 -2.56
CA PHE A 93 -16.43 -5.77 -3.57
C PHE A 93 -16.56 -7.21 -4.09
N GLU A 94 -15.76 -8.15 -3.56
CA GLU A 94 -15.89 -9.59 -3.84
C GLU A 94 -17.05 -10.21 -3.04
N ASP A 95 -17.57 -11.33 -3.52
CA ASP A 95 -18.63 -12.10 -2.86
C ASP A 95 -18.32 -13.61 -2.91
N PRO A 96 -17.96 -14.27 -1.79
CA PRO A 96 -17.87 -13.72 -0.43
C PRO A 96 -16.64 -12.84 -0.21
N VAL A 97 -16.72 -11.91 0.75
CA VAL A 97 -15.63 -10.98 1.09
C VAL A 97 -14.49 -11.73 1.77
N PRO A 98 -13.24 -11.70 1.23
CA PRO A 98 -12.11 -12.44 1.79
C PRO A 98 -11.44 -11.69 2.95
N TYR A 99 -12.12 -11.62 4.10
CA TYR A 99 -11.65 -10.86 5.27
C TYR A 99 -10.22 -11.19 5.72
N SER A 100 -9.81 -12.46 5.67
CA SER A 100 -8.46 -12.88 6.06
C SER A 100 -7.37 -12.27 5.16
N LYS A 101 -7.61 -12.16 3.84
CA LYS A 101 -6.66 -11.55 2.89
C LYS A 101 -6.55 -10.04 3.10
N ILE A 102 -7.70 -9.39 3.35
CA ILE A 102 -7.78 -7.95 3.62
C ILE A 102 -7.04 -7.63 4.92
N PHE A 103 -7.30 -8.37 6.01
CA PHE A 103 -6.68 -8.13 7.30
C PHE A 103 -5.15 -8.32 7.25
N ASN A 104 -4.68 -9.36 6.57
CA ASN A 104 -3.24 -9.55 6.34
C ASN A 104 -2.63 -8.35 5.59
N SER A 105 -3.30 -7.87 4.55
CA SER A 105 -2.87 -6.69 3.79
C SER A 105 -2.80 -5.42 4.65
N ILE A 106 -3.80 -5.21 5.52
CA ILE A 106 -3.81 -4.08 6.46
C ILE A 106 -2.62 -4.16 7.41
N ILE A 107 -2.35 -5.33 8.02
CA ILE A 107 -1.22 -5.52 8.93
C ILE A 107 0.08 -5.16 8.23
N ILE A 108 0.31 -5.69 7.03
CA ILE A 108 1.54 -5.46 6.28
C ILE A 108 1.72 -3.97 5.98
N LEU A 109 0.67 -3.27 5.53
CA LEU A 109 0.71 -1.83 5.27
C LEU A 109 0.97 -1.01 6.55
N VAL A 110 0.34 -1.37 7.68
CA VAL A 110 0.56 -0.70 8.96
C VAL A 110 2.00 -0.89 9.43
N VAL A 111 2.55 -2.11 9.34
CA VAL A 111 3.94 -2.40 9.69
C VAL A 111 4.91 -1.56 8.85
N HIS A 112 4.68 -1.46 7.54
CA HIS A 112 5.49 -0.60 6.66
C HIS A 112 5.43 0.86 7.10
N ASN A 113 4.23 1.40 7.37
CA ASN A 113 4.08 2.79 7.83
C ASN A 113 4.84 3.05 9.13
N ILE A 114 4.63 2.20 10.14
CA ILE A 114 5.30 2.35 11.45
C ILE A 114 6.82 2.30 11.28
N LEU A 115 7.34 1.35 10.51
CA LEU A 115 8.76 1.19 10.28
C LEU A 115 9.35 2.40 9.53
N LEU A 116 8.73 2.82 8.43
CA LEU A 116 9.21 3.94 7.61
C LEU A 116 9.17 5.27 8.36
N VAL A 117 8.07 5.55 9.06
CA VAL A 117 7.94 6.76 9.88
C VAL A 117 8.94 6.74 11.03
N SER A 118 9.15 5.59 11.68
CA SER A 118 10.15 5.48 12.76
C SER A 118 11.56 5.76 12.25
N ILE A 119 11.94 5.22 11.09
CA ILE A 119 13.24 5.50 10.46
C ILE A 119 13.36 6.99 10.13
N ALA A 120 12.32 7.58 9.55
CA ALA A 120 12.30 9.00 9.22
C ALA A 120 12.50 9.88 10.47
N ILE A 121 11.75 9.62 11.54
CA ILE A 121 11.86 10.35 12.82
C ILE A 121 13.27 10.22 13.41
N ILE A 122 13.81 9.00 13.49
CA ILE A 122 15.17 8.78 14.02
C ILE A 122 16.20 9.54 13.20
N LYS A 123 16.06 9.54 11.87
CA LYS A 123 17.02 10.22 10.98
C LYS A 123 16.90 11.73 11.08
N PHE A 124 15.68 12.28 11.13
CA PHE A 124 15.46 13.71 11.33
C PHE A 124 15.99 14.19 12.69
N ASN A 125 15.75 13.44 13.76
CA ASN A 125 16.25 13.80 15.10
C ASN A 125 17.77 13.75 15.22
N LYS A 126 18.45 12.92 14.42
CA LYS A 126 19.93 12.83 14.37
C LYS A 126 20.56 13.78 13.36
N LYS A 127 19.76 14.41 12.49
CA LYS A 127 20.25 15.40 11.53
C LYS A 127 20.31 16.70 12.31
N ASP A 128 21.51 17.11 12.71
CA ASP A 128 21.71 18.42 13.31
C ASP A 128 21.18 19.48 12.33
N ILE A 129 20.08 20.11 12.69
CA ILE A 129 19.49 21.20 11.93
C ILE A 129 20.24 22.46 12.35
N THR A 130 21.56 22.52 12.10
CA THR A 130 22.30 23.76 12.25
C THR A 130 21.90 24.67 11.09
N SER A 131 20.93 25.54 11.41
CA SER A 131 20.50 26.78 10.77
C SER A 131 20.96 27.08 9.34
#